data_AF-Q2KC38-F1
#
_entry.id   AF-Q2KC38-F1
#
_cell.length_a   1.000
_cell.length_b   1.000
_cell.length_c   1.000
_cell.angle_alpha   90.00
_cell.angle_beta   90.00
_cell.angle_gamma   90.00
#
_symmetry.space_group_name_H-M   'P 1'
#
loop_
_entity.id
_entity.type
_entity.pdbx_description
1 polymer ?
#
loop_
_entity_poly.entity_id
_entity_poly.type
_entity_poly.pdbx_seq_one_letter_code
_entity_poly.pdbx_strand_id
1 'polypeptide(L)'
;MVSDNVPASRHHGAPKHGDALLAGLFRCKRCGRKLTVRYTGANHNIPRYSCWRGLLDNGEPRCIAFGGLRVDDAIEEALLGVVEPGAIAAAIEAERNMASQRDQVQDVLLRDLEAARYGADRAFRQYDAADPENRLVTSELEARWNKTLARVGEIEARIAKHRTVTPQPFPMSASQVTALAGNLRTVWTAPTTDARLKKRIVRTLINEVVADLDDGTSEIVLVIHWVGGVHTELRLPKRRRGQRNATPDDIVDAVRQVVLIANDDVIAGVLNRNGLTTGNGNRWTRERVTALRSYRKIPVFRPQIDGVEPWLNLGGAAKLLGITPKTLRLAAEAGDIEGVHPLPDGPWIFSRSKLATPQARQILNHARKNPRHPAGSPPDQENLFPSMT
;
A
#
# COMPACT_ATOMS: atom_id res chain seq x y z
N MET A 1 13.09 20.98 18.25
CA MET A 1 12.92 22.44 18.08
C MET A 1 12.47 22.88 16.67
N VAL A 2 11.97 21.99 15.80
CA VAL A 2 11.31 22.36 14.51
C VAL A 2 9.77 22.39 14.64
N SER A 3 9.25 21.86 15.75
CA SER A 3 7.83 21.70 16.06
C SER A 3 7.10 22.98 16.51
N ASP A 4 7.82 24.06 16.78
CA ASP A 4 7.27 25.31 17.34
C ASP A 4 7.03 26.40 16.29
N ASN A 5 7.62 26.30 15.08
CA ASN A 5 7.53 27.32 14.03
C ASN A 5 6.53 27.01 12.91
N VAL A 6 5.47 26.27 13.23
CA VAL A 6 4.55 25.73 12.24
C VAL A 6 3.21 26.50 12.24
N PRO A 7 2.74 27.07 11.11
CA PRO A 7 1.58 27.98 11.06
C PRO A 7 0.19 27.33 11.25
N ALA A 8 0.10 26.08 11.71
CA ALA A 8 -1.16 25.34 11.78
C ALA A 8 -1.30 24.61 13.13
N SER A 9 -2.53 24.52 13.63
CA SER A 9 -2.84 23.88 14.91
C SER A 9 -2.25 22.47 15.00
N ARG A 10 -1.61 22.15 16.13
CA ARG A 10 -1.03 20.82 16.40
C ARG A 10 -2.09 19.72 16.31
N HIS A 11 -3.33 20.04 16.62
CA HIS A 11 -4.42 19.07 16.70
C HIS A 11 -4.87 18.54 15.33
N HIS A 12 -5.11 17.23 15.24
CA HIS A 12 -5.64 16.55 14.03
C HIS A 12 -7.15 16.79 13.80
N GLY A 13 -7.81 17.49 14.71
CA GLY A 13 -9.28 17.60 14.77
C GLY A 13 -9.95 16.28 15.20
N ALA A 14 -11.22 16.31 15.55
CA ALA A 14 -11.96 15.11 15.97
C ALA A 14 -12.11 14.07 14.84
N PRO A 15 -12.05 12.75 15.14
CA PRO A 15 -12.36 11.71 14.16
C PRO A 15 -13.85 11.75 13.79
N LYS A 16 -14.16 12.16 12.55
CA LYS A 16 -15.52 12.24 12.00
C LYS A 16 -15.81 11.08 11.04
N HIS A 17 -17.10 10.88 10.72
CA HIS A 17 -17.63 9.76 9.93
C HIS A 17 -17.21 9.70 8.44
N GLY A 18 -16.59 10.73 7.86
CA GLY A 18 -16.26 10.72 6.42
C GLY A 18 -15.21 9.67 6.04
N ASP A 19 -15.11 9.33 4.77
CA ASP A 19 -14.28 8.20 4.30
C ASP A 19 -12.76 8.48 4.33
N ALA A 20 -12.33 9.74 4.41
CA ALA A 20 -10.91 10.08 4.44
C ALA A 20 -10.23 9.63 5.74
N LEU A 21 -9.38 8.59 5.65
CA LEU A 21 -8.70 7.98 6.79
C LEU A 21 -7.71 8.95 7.44
N LEU A 22 -7.00 9.73 6.62
CA LEU A 22 -5.88 10.58 7.03
C LEU A 22 -6.26 12.06 7.13
N ALA A 23 -7.56 12.33 7.30
CA ALA A 23 -8.07 13.68 7.52
C ALA A 23 -7.35 14.34 8.72
N GLY A 24 -6.65 15.44 8.46
CA GLY A 24 -5.93 16.21 9.49
C GLY A 24 -4.54 15.67 9.86
N LEU A 25 -4.05 14.61 9.21
CA LEU A 25 -2.70 14.06 9.41
C LEU A 25 -1.69 14.50 8.34
N PHE A 26 -2.17 14.86 7.14
CA PHE A 26 -1.29 15.28 6.06
C PHE A 26 -0.75 16.70 6.21
N ARG A 27 0.55 16.86 5.95
CA ARG A 27 1.28 18.13 5.86
C ARG A 27 1.95 18.25 4.49
N CYS A 28 1.90 19.45 3.91
CA CYS A 28 2.56 19.72 2.64
C CYS A 28 4.06 19.90 2.85
N LYS A 29 4.90 19.16 2.12
CA LYS A 29 6.36 19.34 2.14
C LYS A 29 6.79 20.73 1.67
N ARG A 30 6.11 21.27 0.65
CA ARG A 30 6.51 22.53 -0.02
C ARG A 30 6.23 23.79 0.81
N CYS A 31 5.14 23.83 1.57
CA CYS A 31 4.73 25.03 2.33
C CYS A 31 4.46 24.78 3.82
N GLY A 32 4.58 23.55 4.31
CA GLY A 32 4.37 23.22 5.72
C GLY A 32 2.93 23.42 6.21
N ARG A 33 1.94 23.60 5.35
CA ARG A 33 0.54 23.72 5.80
C ARG A 33 -0.13 22.34 5.81
N LYS A 34 -1.11 22.14 6.71
CA LYS A 34 -1.92 20.92 6.72
C LYS A 34 -2.79 20.83 5.47
N LEU A 35 -2.92 19.64 4.91
CA LEU A 35 -3.81 19.41 3.77
C LEU A 35 -5.26 19.36 4.26
N THR A 36 -6.13 19.89 3.42
CA THR A 36 -7.59 19.84 3.60
C THR A 36 -8.17 18.71 2.77
N VAL A 37 -9.19 18.06 3.31
CA VAL A 37 -9.95 17.02 2.61
C VAL A 37 -11.12 17.67 1.88
N ARG A 38 -11.30 17.31 0.62
CA ARG A 38 -12.52 17.59 -0.14
C ARG A 38 -13.10 16.28 -0.64
N TYR A 39 -14.42 16.20 -0.69
CA TYR A 39 -15.09 15.05 -1.23
C TYR A 39 -15.60 15.34 -2.64
N THR A 40 -15.43 14.36 -3.53
CA THR A 40 -15.79 14.42 -4.95
C THR A 40 -16.57 13.16 -5.35
N GLY A 41 -17.00 13.07 -6.61
CA GLY A 41 -17.81 11.97 -7.11
C GLY A 41 -19.31 12.24 -7.01
N ALA A 42 -20.12 11.41 -7.68
CA ALA A 42 -21.58 11.59 -7.76
C ALA A 42 -22.25 11.58 -6.38
N ASN A 43 -21.73 10.77 -5.44
CA ASN A 43 -22.27 10.62 -4.09
C ASN A 43 -21.44 11.36 -3.03
N HIS A 44 -20.53 12.26 -3.42
CA HIS A 44 -19.65 12.99 -2.50
C HIS A 44 -18.89 12.11 -1.48
N ASN A 45 -18.43 10.94 -1.90
CA ASN A 45 -17.74 9.96 -1.05
C ASN A 45 -16.27 9.75 -1.42
N ILE A 46 -15.76 10.35 -2.51
CA ILE A 46 -14.37 10.14 -2.93
C ILE A 46 -13.47 11.23 -2.32
N PRO A 47 -12.60 10.89 -1.35
CA PRO A 47 -11.74 11.87 -0.71
C PRO A 47 -10.63 12.34 -1.66
N ARG A 48 -10.30 13.63 -1.56
CA ARG A 48 -9.19 14.28 -2.25
C ARG A 48 -8.46 15.17 -1.25
N TYR A 49 -7.16 14.96 -1.11
CA TYR A 49 -6.31 15.78 -0.26
C TYR A 49 -5.76 16.95 -1.08
N SER A 50 -5.83 18.16 -0.52
CA SER A 50 -5.35 19.36 -1.19
C SER A 50 -4.79 20.38 -0.21
N CYS A 51 -3.63 20.93 -0.53
CA CYS A 51 -3.05 22.05 0.17
C CYS A 51 -3.72 23.34 -0.33
N TRP A 52 -4.83 23.70 0.31
CA TRP A 52 -5.66 24.83 -0.09
C TRP A 52 -5.42 26.07 0.77
N ARG A 53 -4.89 25.92 1.98
CA ARG A 53 -4.92 26.98 3.00
C ARG A 53 -4.19 28.27 2.59
N GLY A 54 -3.06 28.17 1.89
CA GLY A 54 -2.36 29.35 1.33
C GLY A 54 -3.22 30.16 0.34
N LEU A 55 -4.03 29.48 -0.48
CA LEU A 55 -4.96 30.16 -1.40
C LEU A 55 -6.11 30.86 -0.66
N LEU A 56 -6.65 30.23 0.40
CA LEU A 56 -7.79 30.79 1.14
C LEU A 56 -7.38 31.96 2.05
N ASP A 57 -6.25 31.82 2.73
CA ASP A 57 -5.84 32.81 3.74
C ASP A 57 -5.09 33.98 3.08
N ASN A 58 -4.29 33.70 2.05
CA ASN A 58 -3.32 34.66 1.50
C ASN A 58 -3.43 34.86 -0.03
N GLY A 59 -4.37 34.22 -0.71
CA GLY A 59 -4.48 34.29 -2.18
C GLY A 59 -3.32 33.62 -2.95
N GLU A 60 -2.51 32.79 -2.29
CA GLU A 60 -1.35 32.12 -2.90
C GLU A 60 -1.75 31.07 -3.95
N PRO A 61 -0.87 30.74 -4.92
CA PRO A 61 -1.13 29.67 -5.88
C PRO A 61 -1.33 28.31 -5.18
N ARG A 62 -2.09 27.42 -5.82
CA ARG A 62 -2.33 26.07 -5.31
C ARG A 62 -1.02 25.28 -5.27
N CYS A 63 -0.75 24.66 -4.12
CA CYS A 63 0.51 23.97 -3.90
C CYS A 63 0.48 22.51 -4.39
N ILE A 64 -0.16 21.59 -3.66
CA ILE A 64 -0.29 20.18 -4.06
C ILE A 64 -1.73 19.67 -3.88
N ALA A 65 -2.15 18.73 -4.73
CA ALA A 65 -3.42 18.02 -4.59
C ALA A 65 -3.38 16.64 -5.25
N PHE A 66 -3.96 15.64 -4.59
CA PHE A 66 -4.02 14.26 -5.06
C PHE A 66 -5.26 13.51 -4.51
N GLY A 67 -5.62 12.39 -5.16
CA GLY A 67 -6.76 11.57 -4.75
C GLY A 67 -6.46 10.75 -3.50
N GLY A 68 -7.45 10.59 -2.63
CA GLY A 68 -7.28 9.94 -1.32
C GLY A 68 -7.33 8.41 -1.35
N LEU A 69 -8.11 7.79 -2.23
CA LEU A 69 -8.35 6.33 -2.21
C LEU A 69 -7.05 5.50 -2.18
N ARG A 70 -6.21 5.56 -3.22
CA ARG A 70 -4.96 4.80 -3.29
C ARG A 70 -3.95 5.15 -2.19
N VAL A 71 -4.03 6.38 -1.69
CA VAL A 71 -3.14 6.87 -0.64
C VAL A 71 -3.56 6.29 0.71
N ASP A 72 -4.85 6.31 0.98
CA ASP A 72 -5.44 5.71 2.18
C ASP A 72 -5.20 4.19 2.15
N ASP A 73 -5.41 3.51 1.01
CA ASP A 73 -5.15 2.06 0.84
C ASP A 73 -3.67 1.70 1.14
N ALA A 74 -2.73 2.46 0.57
CA ALA A 74 -1.30 2.19 0.76
C ALA A 74 -0.84 2.44 2.21
N ILE A 75 -1.39 3.45 2.87
CA ILE A 75 -1.08 3.73 4.27
C ILE A 75 -1.76 2.72 5.20
N GLU A 76 -2.95 2.26 4.85
CA GLU A 76 -3.62 1.15 5.54
C GLU A 76 -2.77 -0.12 5.48
N GLU A 77 -2.26 -0.48 4.30
CA GLU A 77 -1.37 -1.62 4.14
C GLU A 77 -0.08 -1.47 4.97
N ALA A 78 0.58 -0.31 4.90
CA ALA A 78 1.77 -0.03 5.71
C ALA A 78 1.48 -0.11 7.22
N LEU A 79 0.33 0.41 7.66
CA LEU A 79 -0.09 0.35 9.06
C LEU A 79 -0.35 -1.09 9.51
N LEU A 80 -1.06 -1.88 8.71
CA LEU A 80 -1.32 -3.27 9.04
C LEU A 80 -0.02 -4.09 9.09
N GLY A 81 0.94 -3.80 8.21
CA GLY A 81 2.28 -4.40 8.25
C GLY A 81 3.05 -4.09 9.54
N VAL A 82 2.95 -2.86 10.06
CA VAL A 82 3.59 -2.46 11.32
C VAL A 82 2.95 -3.13 12.54
N VAL A 83 1.67 -3.49 12.47
CA VAL A 83 0.93 -4.12 13.57
C VAL A 83 0.89 -5.65 13.42
N GLU A 84 1.76 -6.21 12.57
CA GLU A 84 1.88 -7.66 12.44
C GLU A 84 2.35 -8.33 13.75
N PRO A 85 1.98 -9.60 13.98
CA PRO A 85 2.31 -10.31 15.22
C PRO A 85 3.81 -10.32 15.57
N GLY A 86 4.69 -10.32 14.56
CA GLY A 86 6.14 -10.24 14.75
C GLY A 86 6.59 -8.91 15.36
N ALA A 87 6.05 -7.79 14.89
CA ALA A 87 6.34 -6.47 15.43
C ALA A 87 5.83 -6.32 16.88
N ILE A 88 4.69 -6.94 17.19
CA ILE A 88 4.10 -6.90 18.53
C ILE A 88 4.85 -7.80 19.51
N ALA A 89 5.31 -8.98 19.09
CA ALA A 89 6.18 -9.82 19.90
C ALA A 89 7.47 -9.07 20.27
N ALA A 90 8.08 -8.38 19.30
CA ALA A 90 9.25 -7.54 19.53
C ALA A 90 8.95 -6.36 20.48
N ALA A 91 7.79 -5.71 20.33
CA ALA A 91 7.38 -4.62 21.22
C ALA A 91 7.14 -5.09 22.66
N ILE A 92 6.51 -6.26 22.85
CA ILE A 92 6.32 -6.86 24.18
C ILE A 92 7.67 -7.16 24.83
N GLU A 93 8.62 -7.70 24.06
CA GLU A 93 9.95 -8.02 24.58
C GLU A 93 10.74 -6.76 24.93
N ALA A 94 10.66 -5.72 24.11
CA ALA A 94 11.24 -4.42 24.41
C ALA A 94 10.66 -3.83 25.71
N GLU A 95 9.34 -3.91 25.91
CA GLU A 95 8.71 -3.43 27.15
C GLU A 95 9.14 -4.26 28.37
N ARG A 96 9.29 -5.58 28.25
CA ARG A 96 9.83 -6.42 29.33
C ARG A 96 11.25 -6.01 29.71
N ASN A 97 12.11 -5.78 28.73
CA ASN A 97 13.49 -5.36 28.97
C ASN A 97 13.53 -3.97 29.63
N MET A 98 12.69 -3.04 29.18
CA MET A 98 12.57 -1.72 29.80
C MET A 98 12.01 -1.80 31.22
N ALA A 99 11.01 -2.65 31.47
CA ALA A 99 10.47 -2.89 32.80
C ALA A 99 11.56 -3.45 33.73
N SER A 100 12.32 -4.45 33.29
CA SER A 100 13.44 -5.00 34.08
C SER A 100 14.51 -3.96 34.40
N GLN A 101 14.88 -3.10 33.44
CA GLN A 101 15.82 -2.00 33.69
C GLN A 101 15.27 -0.98 34.70
N ARG A 102 13.96 -0.67 34.64
CA ARG A 102 13.31 0.22 35.62
C ARG A 102 13.30 -0.41 37.00
N ASP A 103 12.96 -1.69 37.11
CA ASP A 103 12.97 -2.43 38.37
C ASP A 103 14.38 -2.45 38.99
N GLN A 104 15.41 -2.66 38.18
CA GLN A 104 16.80 -2.58 38.65
C GLN A 104 17.16 -1.18 39.20
N VAL A 105 16.75 -0.10 38.53
CA VAL A 105 16.97 1.27 39.03
C VAL A 105 16.21 1.50 40.33
N GLN A 106 14.98 1.01 40.43
CA GLN A 106 14.17 1.11 41.65
C GLN A 106 14.82 0.35 42.81
N ASP A 107 15.32 -0.87 42.57
CA ASP A 107 16.02 -1.68 43.57
C ASP A 107 17.29 -0.99 44.08
N VAL A 108 18.08 -0.39 43.18
CA VAL A 108 19.27 0.39 43.56
C VAL A 108 18.87 1.57 44.44
N LEU A 109 17.83 2.33 44.08
CA LEU A 109 17.36 3.46 44.89
C LEU A 109 16.85 3.02 46.27
N LEU A 110 16.19 1.86 46.36
CA LEU A 110 15.71 1.31 47.63
C LEU A 110 16.87 0.88 48.53
N ARG A 111 17.92 0.25 47.96
CA ARG A 111 19.15 -0.09 48.70
C ARG A 111 19.89 1.15 49.19
N ASP A 112 19.99 2.19 48.35
CA ASP A 112 20.55 3.49 48.74
C ASP A 112 19.79 4.12 49.91
N LEU A 113 18.46 4.02 49.89
CA LEU A 113 17.60 4.52 50.97
C LEU A 113 17.85 3.75 52.28
N GLU A 114 17.95 2.42 52.21
CA GLU A 114 18.25 1.58 53.37
C GLU A 114 19.60 1.95 54.01
N ALA A 115 20.65 2.09 53.19
CA ALA A 115 21.97 2.52 53.66
C ALA A 115 21.95 3.93 54.28
N ALA A 116 21.22 4.87 53.68
CA ALA A 116 21.08 6.22 54.21
C ALA A 116 20.31 6.26 55.55
N ARG A 117 19.24 5.46 55.68
CA ARG A 117 18.48 5.31 56.92
C ARG A 117 19.35 4.71 58.04
N TYR A 118 20.13 3.69 57.71
CA TYR A 118 21.09 3.13 58.67
C TYR A 118 22.13 4.17 59.12
N GLY A 119 22.65 4.97 58.19
CA GLY A 119 23.57 6.07 58.50
C GLY A 119 22.95 7.14 59.42
N ALA A 120 21.70 7.51 59.16
CA ALA A 120 20.96 8.47 59.99
C ALA A 120 20.68 7.91 61.40
N ASP A 121 20.27 6.65 61.51
CA ASP A 121 20.06 5.98 62.80
C ASP A 121 21.35 5.86 63.61
N ARG A 122 22.48 5.54 62.94
CA ARG A 122 23.79 5.53 63.60
C ARG A 122 24.21 6.91 64.11
N ALA A 123 24.01 7.96 63.32
CA ALA A 123 24.32 9.34 63.72
C ALA A 123 23.43 9.80 64.89
N PHE A 124 22.15 9.41 64.88
CA PHE A 124 21.23 9.65 65.98
C PHE A 124 21.73 9.02 67.29
N ARG A 125 22.10 7.72 67.28
CA ARG A 125 22.62 7.04 68.47
C ARG A 125 23.90 7.69 69.02
N GLN A 126 24.75 8.25 68.15
CA GLN A 126 25.95 8.97 68.58
C GLN A 126 25.62 10.30 69.25
N TYR A 127 24.62 11.03 68.72
CA TYR A 127 24.12 12.26 69.31
C TYR A 127 23.43 12.00 70.67
N ASP A 128 22.58 10.98 70.73
CA ASP A 128 21.81 10.61 71.94
C ASP A 128 22.71 10.16 73.11
N ALA A 129 23.85 9.53 72.80
CA ALA A 129 24.83 9.09 73.81
C ALA A 129 25.79 10.21 74.28
N ALA A 130 25.77 11.40 73.66
CA ALA A 130 26.69 12.48 74.01
C ALA A 130 26.22 13.27 75.24
N ASP A 131 27.16 13.61 76.13
CA ASP A 131 26.87 14.42 77.32
C ASP A 131 26.45 15.86 76.92
N PRO A 132 25.28 16.35 77.37
CA PRO A 132 24.81 17.71 77.08
C PRO A 132 25.76 18.83 77.51
N GLU A 133 26.61 18.62 78.52
CA GLU A 133 27.58 19.63 78.97
C GLU A 133 28.68 19.89 77.92
N ASN A 134 28.96 18.91 77.05
CA ASN A 134 29.93 19.04 75.95
C ASN A 134 29.32 19.73 74.72
N ARG A 135 28.90 21.00 74.89
CA ARG A 135 28.15 21.79 73.89
C ARG A 135 28.73 21.79 72.47
N LEU A 136 30.04 21.86 72.34
CA LEU A 136 30.69 21.86 71.01
C LEU A 136 30.52 20.50 70.32
N VAL A 137 30.69 19.41 71.06
CA VAL A 137 30.56 18.04 70.54
C VAL A 137 29.11 17.74 70.17
N THR A 138 28.15 18.13 71.01
CA THR A 138 26.73 17.95 70.73
C THR A 138 26.28 18.74 69.50
N SER A 139 26.72 20.00 69.33
CA SER A 139 26.42 20.80 68.13
C SER A 139 26.95 20.19 66.83
N GLU A 140 28.15 19.60 66.86
CA GLU A 140 28.76 18.95 65.69
C GLU A 140 28.06 17.62 65.36
N LEU A 141 27.68 16.83 66.38
CA LEU A 141 26.92 15.60 66.19
C LEU A 141 25.50 15.88 65.67
N GLU A 142 24.85 16.94 66.15
CA GLU A 142 23.57 17.40 65.64
C GLU A 142 23.68 17.81 64.16
N ALA A 143 24.70 18.58 63.79
CA ALA A 143 24.95 18.97 62.40
C ALA A 143 25.17 17.75 61.49
N ARG A 144 25.91 16.74 61.97
CA ARG A 144 26.11 15.48 61.24
C ARG A 144 24.81 14.69 61.09
N TRP A 145 24.01 14.60 62.14
CA TRP A 145 22.72 13.92 62.08
C TRP A 145 21.77 14.63 61.10
N ASN A 146 21.65 15.95 61.18
CA ASN A 146 20.88 16.77 60.23
C ASN A 146 21.33 16.54 58.78
N LYS A 147 22.63 16.43 58.52
CA LYS A 147 23.17 16.12 57.18
C LYS A 147 22.75 14.73 56.70
N THR A 148 22.77 13.72 57.58
CA THR A 148 22.31 12.36 57.23
C THR A 148 20.79 12.29 57.00
N LEU A 149 19.99 13.03 57.77
CA LEU A 149 18.54 13.14 57.55
C LEU A 149 18.20 13.84 56.25
N ALA A 150 18.90 14.93 55.92
CA ALA A 150 18.75 15.61 54.62
C ALA A 150 19.03 14.64 53.46
N ARG A 151 20.06 13.79 53.60
CA ARG A 151 20.40 12.79 52.59
C ARG A 151 19.30 11.72 52.42
N VAL A 152 18.65 11.28 53.50
CA VAL A 152 17.49 10.39 53.42
C VAL A 152 16.36 11.05 52.61
N GLY A 153 16.03 12.31 52.94
CA GLY A 153 15.01 13.07 52.22
C GLY A 153 15.30 13.24 50.72
N GLU A 154 16.56 13.47 50.34
CA GLU A 154 16.98 13.54 48.94
C GLU A 154 16.70 12.23 48.18
N ILE A 155 16.99 11.08 48.80
CA ILE A 155 16.81 9.77 48.18
C ILE A 155 15.31 9.43 48.09
N GLU A 156 14.53 9.72 49.12
CA GLU A 156 13.07 9.54 49.10
C GLU A 156 12.43 10.39 48.00
N ALA A 157 12.88 11.64 47.81
CA ALA A 157 12.43 12.50 46.72
C ALA A 157 12.79 11.93 45.34
N ARG A 158 13.98 11.33 45.19
CA ARG A 158 14.38 10.63 43.95
C ARG A 158 13.51 9.41 43.66
N ILE A 159 13.16 8.61 44.67
CA ILE A 159 12.24 7.47 44.54
C ILE A 159 10.85 7.94 44.14
N ALA A 160 10.32 8.97 44.80
CA ALA A 160 9.01 9.54 44.49
C ALA A 160 8.96 10.05 43.04
N LYS A 161 10.00 10.76 42.60
CA LYS A 161 10.14 11.22 41.21
C LYS A 161 10.27 10.06 40.21
N HIS A 162 10.98 8.99 40.55
CA HIS A 162 11.05 7.81 39.69
C HIS A 162 9.66 7.18 39.52
N ARG A 163 8.92 6.99 40.61
CA ARG A 163 7.57 6.41 40.60
C ARG A 163 6.55 7.24 39.82
N THR A 164 6.64 8.57 39.84
CA THR A 164 5.70 9.43 39.09
C THR A 164 5.96 9.43 37.59
N VAL A 165 7.20 9.17 37.18
CA VAL A 165 7.60 9.06 35.77
C VAL A 165 7.33 7.65 35.22
N THR A 166 7.31 6.63 36.08
CA THR A 166 7.05 5.25 35.68
C THR A 166 5.60 5.09 35.16
N PRO A 167 5.41 4.61 33.92
CA PRO A 167 4.07 4.31 33.40
C PRO A 167 3.39 3.22 34.23
N GLN A 168 2.07 3.33 34.42
CA GLN A 168 1.32 2.24 35.03
C GLN A 168 1.32 1.00 34.14
N PRO A 169 1.31 -0.22 34.73
CA PRO A 169 1.22 -1.45 33.97
C PRO A 169 -0.02 -1.46 33.09
N PHE A 170 0.14 -1.88 31.84
CA PHE A 170 -0.98 -2.03 30.91
C PHE A 170 -1.87 -3.20 31.38
N PRO A 171 -3.20 -3.04 31.44
CA PRO A 171 -4.09 -4.02 32.07
C PRO A 171 -4.32 -5.31 31.26
N MET A 172 -3.76 -5.44 30.05
CA MET A 172 -3.92 -6.64 29.22
C MET A 172 -2.69 -7.54 29.25
N SER A 173 -2.91 -8.85 29.18
CA SER A 173 -1.81 -9.82 29.06
C SER A 173 -1.18 -9.77 27.65
N ALA A 174 0.09 -10.19 27.57
CA ALA A 174 0.79 -10.34 26.29
C ALA A 174 0.06 -11.25 25.29
N SER A 175 -0.60 -12.31 25.78
CA SER A 175 -1.39 -13.22 24.94
C SER A 175 -2.63 -12.57 24.36
N GLN A 176 -3.32 -11.73 25.13
CA GLN A 176 -4.49 -10.97 24.65
C GLN A 176 -4.09 -9.96 23.58
N VAL A 177 -2.97 -9.26 23.75
CA VAL A 177 -2.44 -8.31 22.74
C VAL A 177 -2.11 -9.03 21.44
N THR A 178 -1.45 -10.19 21.53
CA THR A 178 -1.07 -10.99 20.36
C THR A 178 -2.30 -11.53 19.61
N ALA A 179 -3.32 -12.01 20.33
CA ALA A 179 -4.57 -12.46 19.74
C ALA A 179 -5.33 -11.32 19.05
N LEU A 180 -5.34 -10.13 19.65
CA LEU A 180 -5.96 -8.94 19.06
C LEU A 180 -5.26 -8.55 17.75
N ALA A 181 -3.92 -8.62 17.73
CA ALA A 181 -3.12 -8.33 16.57
C ALA A 181 -3.39 -9.26 15.39
N GLY A 182 -3.41 -10.57 15.64
CA GLY A 182 -3.68 -11.56 14.61
C GLY A 182 -5.06 -11.39 13.96
N ASN A 183 -6.03 -10.86 14.70
CA ASN A 183 -7.38 -10.61 14.22
C ASN A 183 -7.58 -9.19 13.63
N LEU A 184 -6.60 -8.29 13.74
CA LEU A 184 -6.77 -6.89 13.39
C LEU A 184 -7.13 -6.70 11.92
N ARG A 185 -6.48 -7.44 11.01
CA ARG A 185 -6.75 -7.33 9.56
C ARG A 185 -8.20 -7.68 9.24
N THR A 186 -8.70 -8.78 9.81
CA THR A 186 -10.09 -9.24 9.64
C THR A 186 -11.08 -8.20 10.16
N VAL A 187 -10.85 -7.68 11.37
CA VAL A 187 -11.70 -6.63 11.96
C VAL A 187 -11.63 -5.35 11.13
N TRP A 188 -10.46 -4.97 10.64
CA TRP A 188 -10.28 -3.76 9.85
C TRP A 188 -11.06 -3.82 8.53
N THR A 189 -11.08 -4.96 7.84
CA THR A 189 -11.80 -5.13 6.58
C THR A 189 -13.32 -5.34 6.73
N ALA A 190 -13.81 -5.62 7.94
CA ALA A 190 -15.22 -5.92 8.16
C ALA A 190 -16.12 -4.70 7.83
N PRO A 191 -17.26 -4.88 7.13
CA PRO A 191 -18.14 -3.78 6.75
C PRO A 191 -18.84 -3.11 7.96
N THR A 192 -18.89 -3.80 9.11
CA THR A 192 -19.44 -3.28 10.37
C THR A 192 -18.47 -2.35 11.11
N THR A 193 -17.21 -2.25 10.67
CA THR A 193 -16.18 -1.48 11.37
C THR A 193 -16.32 0.02 11.12
N ASP A 194 -16.54 0.77 12.20
CA ASP A 194 -16.71 2.23 12.14
C ASP A 194 -15.45 2.93 11.62
N ALA A 195 -15.62 3.80 10.62
CA ALA A 195 -14.57 4.67 10.10
C ALA A 195 -13.93 5.54 11.19
N ARG A 196 -14.68 5.94 12.24
CA ARG A 196 -14.11 6.69 13.36
C ARG A 196 -13.12 5.85 14.16
N LEU A 197 -13.39 4.56 14.34
CA LEU A 197 -12.48 3.64 15.02
C LEU A 197 -11.18 3.51 14.23
N LYS A 198 -11.27 3.29 12.91
CA LYS A 198 -10.10 3.24 12.02
C LYS A 198 -9.24 4.48 12.17
N LYS A 199 -9.85 5.68 12.11
CA LYS A 199 -9.13 6.95 12.28
C LYS A 199 -8.48 7.11 13.65
N ARG A 200 -9.10 6.61 14.72
CA ARG A 200 -8.51 6.64 16.06
C ARG A 200 -7.24 5.80 16.09
N ILE A 201 -7.28 4.58 15.53
CA ILE A 201 -6.13 3.68 15.44
C ILE A 201 -5.00 4.31 14.60
N VAL A 202 -5.33 4.88 13.44
CA VAL A 202 -4.33 5.56 12.61
C VAL A 202 -3.66 6.70 13.37
N ARG A 203 -4.43 7.52 14.10
CA ARG A 203 -3.89 8.66 14.86
C ARG A 203 -3.11 8.27 16.11
N THR A 204 -3.25 7.04 16.59
CA THR A 204 -2.39 6.52 17.68
C THR A 204 -1.04 6.03 17.16
N LEU A 205 -0.96 5.60 15.89
CA LEU A 205 0.26 5.03 15.32
C LEU A 205 1.05 6.04 14.48
N ILE A 206 0.35 6.98 13.85
CA ILE A 206 0.92 7.97 12.94
C ILE A 206 0.84 9.35 13.59
N ASN A 207 1.99 10.00 13.73
CA ASN A 207 2.10 11.37 14.21
C ASN A 207 1.72 12.37 13.11
N GLU A 208 2.32 12.23 11.92
CA GLU A 208 1.95 13.01 10.74
C GLU A 208 2.39 12.30 9.46
N VAL A 209 1.88 12.75 8.32
CA VAL A 209 2.37 12.31 7.01
C VAL A 209 2.75 13.52 6.17
N VAL A 210 4.00 13.60 5.76
CA VAL A 210 4.49 14.67 4.89
C VAL A 210 4.30 14.24 3.45
N ALA A 211 3.52 15.01 2.69
CA ALA A 211 3.20 14.72 1.29
C ALA A 211 3.85 15.73 0.35
N ASP A 212 4.36 15.21 -0.77
CA ASP A 212 4.86 15.97 -1.91
C ASP A 212 4.43 15.33 -3.23
N LEU A 213 4.58 16.07 -4.31
CA LEU A 213 4.38 15.60 -5.67
C LEU A 213 5.68 15.75 -6.44
N ASP A 214 6.17 14.63 -6.98
CA ASP A 214 7.27 14.65 -7.94
C ASP A 214 6.67 14.83 -9.34
N ASP A 215 6.87 16.02 -9.90
CA ASP A 215 6.33 16.37 -11.22
C ASP A 215 7.11 15.70 -12.37
N GLY A 216 8.37 15.30 -12.15
CA GLY A 216 9.20 14.61 -13.15
C GLY A 216 8.79 13.16 -13.36
N THR A 217 8.59 12.42 -12.26
CA THR A 217 8.15 11.02 -12.28
C THR A 217 6.64 10.85 -12.27
N SER A 218 5.88 11.93 -12.01
CA SER A 218 4.43 11.88 -11.75
C SER A 218 4.09 10.95 -10.58
N GLU A 219 4.84 11.06 -9.47
CA GLU A 219 4.61 10.29 -8.26
C GLU A 219 4.12 11.17 -7.11
N ILE A 220 3.36 10.56 -6.20
CA ILE A 220 3.02 11.09 -4.89
C ILE A 220 4.04 10.50 -3.93
N VAL A 221 4.83 11.36 -3.30
CA VAL A 221 5.84 10.97 -2.32
C VAL A 221 5.28 11.27 -0.94
N LEU A 222 5.18 10.23 -0.11
CA LEU A 222 4.64 10.29 1.24
C LEU A 222 5.70 9.85 2.23
N VAL A 223 5.98 10.65 3.24
CA VAL A 223 6.84 10.25 4.35
C VAL A 223 5.97 10.15 5.60
N ILE A 224 5.78 8.92 6.07
CA ILE A 224 5.01 8.61 7.27
C ILE A 224 5.93 8.82 8.48
N HIS A 225 5.50 9.67 9.41
CA HIS A 225 6.16 9.82 10.71
C HIS A 225 5.39 8.99 11.73
N TRP A 226 5.95 7.84 12.11
CA TRP A 226 5.38 6.98 13.13
C TRP A 226 5.59 7.58 14.52
N VAL A 227 4.68 7.28 15.45
CA VAL A 227 4.82 7.70 16.85
C VAL A 227 6.08 7.11 17.50
N GLY A 228 6.53 5.94 17.04
CA GLY A 228 7.79 5.31 17.46
C GLY A 228 9.07 5.98 16.94
N GLY A 229 8.98 7.12 16.23
CA GLY A 229 10.14 7.87 15.72
C GLY A 229 10.73 7.34 14.41
N VAL A 230 10.25 6.19 13.92
CA VAL A 230 10.63 5.65 12.60
C VAL A 230 9.96 6.47 11.50
N HIS A 231 10.63 6.55 10.34
CA HIS A 231 10.11 7.16 9.14
C HIS A 231 10.03 6.15 8.00
N THR A 232 8.92 6.15 7.27
CA THR A 232 8.73 5.28 6.10
C THR A 232 8.35 6.14 4.90
N GLU A 233 9.12 6.04 3.81
CA GLU A 233 8.78 6.68 2.54
C GLU A 233 7.94 5.72 1.69
N LEU A 234 6.84 6.21 1.15
CA LEU A 234 5.99 5.54 0.17
C LEU A 234 5.92 6.39 -1.09
N ARG A 235 6.07 5.75 -2.25
CA ARG A 235 5.93 6.38 -3.57
C ARG A 235 4.79 5.73 -4.32
N LEU A 236 3.83 6.55 -4.75
CA LEU A 236 2.62 6.09 -5.41
C LEU A 236 2.47 6.80 -6.75
N PRO A 237 2.13 6.11 -7.85
CA PRO A 237 1.91 6.76 -9.12
C PRO A 237 0.72 7.72 -9.04
N LYS A 238 0.93 8.98 -9.43
CA LYS A 238 -0.12 9.99 -9.53
C LYS A 238 -0.95 9.68 -10.76
N ARG A 239 -2.25 9.42 -10.57
CA ARG A 239 -3.19 9.32 -11.70
C ARG A 239 -3.20 10.64 -12.48
N ARG A 240 -2.75 10.60 -13.74
CA ARG A 240 -2.79 11.75 -14.66
C ARG A 240 -4.25 12.20 -14.86
N ARG A 241 -4.47 13.51 -15.03
CA ARG A 241 -5.81 14.04 -15.33
C ARG A 241 -6.37 13.36 -16.58
N GLY A 242 -7.63 12.92 -16.55
CA GLY A 242 -8.31 12.26 -17.68
C GLY A 242 -8.26 10.74 -17.71
N GLN A 243 -7.45 10.08 -16.87
CA GLN A 243 -7.25 8.62 -16.90
C GLN A 243 -8.20 7.81 -16.01
N ARG A 244 -9.16 8.43 -15.31
CA ARG A 244 -10.12 7.71 -14.45
C ARG A 244 -10.98 6.70 -15.24
N ASN A 245 -11.20 6.99 -16.51
CA ASN A 245 -12.09 6.28 -17.40
C ASN A 245 -11.34 5.68 -18.60
N ALA A 246 -10.00 5.63 -18.52
CA ALA A 246 -9.18 5.12 -19.60
C ALA A 246 -9.43 3.61 -19.73
N THR A 247 -9.70 3.18 -20.95
CA THR A 247 -9.70 1.77 -21.30
C THR A 247 -8.30 1.20 -21.04
N PRO A 248 -8.19 0.08 -20.29
CA PRO A 248 -6.90 -0.52 -19.99
C PRO A 248 -6.15 -0.92 -21.26
N ASP A 249 -4.81 -0.90 -21.19
CA ASP A 249 -3.96 -0.94 -22.39
C ASP A 249 -4.02 -2.30 -23.10
N ASP A 250 -4.32 -3.39 -22.38
CA ASP A 250 -4.62 -4.71 -22.94
C ASP A 250 -5.78 -4.70 -23.95
N ILE A 251 -6.89 -4.02 -23.59
CA ILE A 251 -8.04 -3.86 -24.48
C ILE A 251 -7.66 -2.95 -25.67
N VAL A 252 -6.84 -1.93 -25.44
CA VAL A 252 -6.36 -1.05 -26.52
C VAL A 252 -5.50 -1.83 -27.51
N ASP A 253 -4.62 -2.70 -27.02
CA ASP A 253 -3.77 -3.55 -27.85
C ASP A 253 -4.57 -4.61 -28.59
N ALA A 254 -5.57 -5.21 -27.94
CA ALA A 254 -6.52 -6.10 -28.62
C ALA A 254 -7.26 -5.37 -29.76
N VAL A 255 -7.73 -4.15 -29.52
CA VAL A 255 -8.35 -3.32 -30.58
C VAL A 255 -7.35 -3.02 -31.70
N ARG A 256 -6.09 -2.68 -31.40
CA ARG A 256 -5.05 -2.45 -32.42
C ARG A 256 -4.88 -3.66 -33.35
N GLN A 257 -4.94 -4.87 -32.81
CA GLN A 257 -4.81 -6.09 -33.60
C GLN A 257 -6.09 -6.39 -34.40
N VAL A 258 -7.27 -6.36 -33.77
CA VAL A 258 -8.53 -6.73 -34.43
C VAL A 258 -8.93 -5.73 -35.53
N VAL A 259 -8.55 -4.46 -35.41
CA VAL A 259 -8.71 -3.44 -36.47
C VAL A 259 -8.02 -3.82 -37.78
N LEU A 260 -7.02 -4.70 -37.76
CA LEU A 260 -6.33 -5.12 -38.98
C LEU A 260 -7.20 -5.98 -39.91
N ILE A 261 -8.28 -6.59 -39.39
CA ILE A 261 -9.12 -7.55 -40.14
C ILE A 261 -10.62 -7.25 -40.08
N ALA A 262 -11.04 -6.25 -39.31
CA ALA A 262 -12.46 -6.03 -39.01
C ALA A 262 -12.83 -4.56 -38.77
N ASN A 263 -14.08 -4.23 -39.12
CA ASN A 263 -14.68 -2.92 -38.86
C ASN A 263 -15.04 -2.70 -37.39
N ASP A 264 -15.24 -1.43 -37.01
CA ASP A 264 -15.54 -0.97 -35.64
C ASP A 264 -16.80 -1.66 -35.04
N ASP A 265 -17.79 -2.05 -35.86
CA ASP A 265 -18.97 -2.82 -35.43
C ASP A 265 -18.63 -4.24 -34.95
N VAL A 266 -17.79 -4.94 -35.70
CA VAL A 266 -17.36 -6.31 -35.38
C VAL A 266 -16.44 -6.31 -34.17
N ILE A 267 -15.57 -5.30 -34.06
CA ILE A 267 -14.72 -5.09 -32.88
C ILE A 267 -15.57 -4.92 -31.62
N ALA A 268 -16.61 -4.08 -31.67
CA ALA A 268 -17.52 -3.92 -30.53
C ALA A 268 -18.18 -5.24 -30.13
N GLY A 269 -18.60 -6.05 -31.11
CA GLY A 269 -19.15 -7.38 -30.88
C GLY A 269 -18.15 -8.36 -30.23
N VAL A 270 -16.89 -8.37 -30.67
CA VAL A 270 -15.83 -9.20 -30.10
C VAL A 270 -15.53 -8.80 -28.65
N LEU A 271 -15.37 -7.51 -28.37
CA LEU A 271 -15.11 -7.02 -27.01
C LEU A 271 -16.24 -7.39 -26.05
N ASN A 272 -17.49 -7.23 -26.47
CA ASN A 272 -18.64 -7.57 -25.65
C ASN A 272 -18.78 -9.08 -25.38
N ARG A 273 -18.45 -9.94 -26.37
CA ARG A 273 -18.47 -11.40 -26.17
C ARG A 273 -17.45 -11.86 -25.13
N ASN A 274 -16.30 -11.19 -25.06
CA ASN A 274 -15.28 -11.44 -24.06
C ASN A 274 -15.59 -10.81 -22.69
N GLY A 275 -16.82 -10.29 -22.48
CA GLY A 275 -17.22 -9.66 -21.21
C GLY A 275 -16.50 -8.34 -20.89
N LEU A 276 -15.78 -7.76 -21.86
CA LEU A 276 -14.99 -6.55 -21.64
C LEU A 276 -15.89 -5.31 -21.62
N THR A 277 -15.56 -4.37 -20.72
CA THR A 277 -16.25 -3.09 -20.60
C THR A 277 -15.31 -1.92 -20.83
N THR A 278 -15.86 -0.78 -21.19
CA THR A 278 -15.09 0.48 -21.28
C THR A 278 -14.60 0.90 -19.88
N GLY A 279 -13.65 1.84 -19.80
CA GLY A 279 -13.21 2.38 -18.49
C GLY A 279 -14.31 3.07 -17.66
N ASN A 280 -15.51 3.26 -18.23
CA ASN A 280 -16.73 3.72 -17.55
C ASN A 280 -17.70 2.60 -17.16
N GLY A 281 -17.36 1.32 -17.38
CA GLY A 281 -18.25 0.18 -17.17
C GLY A 281 -19.35 0.02 -18.23
N ASN A 282 -19.32 0.81 -19.31
CA ASN A 282 -20.32 0.70 -20.39
C ASN A 282 -19.97 -0.43 -21.36
N ARG A 283 -21.01 -1.00 -22.00
CA ARG A 283 -20.91 -1.90 -23.15
C ARG A 283 -20.29 -1.20 -24.37
N TRP A 284 -19.51 -1.95 -25.15
CA TRP A 284 -18.91 -1.46 -26.39
C TRP A 284 -19.96 -1.31 -27.50
N THR A 285 -19.98 -0.13 -28.14
CA THR A 285 -20.73 0.15 -29.38
C THR A 285 -19.75 0.65 -30.43
N ARG A 286 -20.19 0.69 -31.70
CA ARG A 286 -19.39 1.22 -32.81
C ARG A 286 -18.81 2.60 -32.49
N GLU A 287 -19.62 3.51 -31.97
CA GLU A 287 -19.23 4.89 -31.65
C GLU A 287 -18.16 4.92 -30.56
N ARG A 288 -18.26 4.04 -29.56
CA ARG A 288 -17.27 3.94 -28.48
C ARG A 288 -15.95 3.36 -28.96
N VAL A 289 -15.97 2.40 -29.88
CA VAL A 289 -14.77 1.89 -30.55
C VAL A 289 -14.15 2.99 -31.40
N THR A 290 -14.93 3.70 -32.22
CA THR A 290 -14.46 4.83 -33.04
C THR A 290 -13.83 5.93 -32.19
N ALA A 291 -14.43 6.27 -31.04
CA ALA A 291 -13.91 7.26 -30.11
C ALA A 291 -12.58 6.80 -29.49
N LEU A 292 -12.50 5.56 -29.03
CA LEU A 292 -11.25 4.97 -28.52
C LEU A 292 -10.14 5.01 -29.57
N ARG A 293 -10.48 4.58 -30.79
CA ARG A 293 -9.57 4.47 -31.93
C ARG A 293 -9.02 5.84 -32.32
N SER A 294 -9.90 6.84 -32.43
CA SER A 294 -9.53 8.24 -32.70
C SER A 294 -8.64 8.82 -31.61
N TYR A 295 -8.98 8.61 -30.33
CA TYR A 295 -8.20 9.11 -29.19
C TYR A 295 -6.81 8.49 -29.11
N ARG A 296 -6.68 7.18 -29.38
CA ARG A 296 -5.41 6.43 -29.37
C ARG A 296 -4.68 6.45 -30.73
N LYS A 297 -5.18 7.23 -31.70
CA LYS A 297 -4.62 7.39 -33.06
C LYS A 297 -4.44 6.06 -33.80
N ILE A 298 -5.39 5.15 -33.66
CA ILE A 298 -5.42 3.88 -34.37
C ILE A 298 -6.12 4.11 -35.73
N PRO A 299 -5.56 3.70 -36.87
CA PRO A 299 -6.20 3.83 -38.18
C PRO A 299 -7.51 3.04 -38.28
N VAL A 300 -8.41 3.40 -39.20
CA VAL A 300 -9.66 2.63 -39.42
C VAL A 300 -9.34 1.46 -40.34
N PHE A 301 -10.00 0.31 -40.15
CA PHE A 301 -9.95 -0.76 -41.14
C PHE A 301 -10.46 -0.22 -42.49
N ARG A 302 -9.65 -0.38 -43.52
CA ARG A 302 -10.05 -0.07 -44.90
C ARG A 302 -9.71 -1.29 -45.76
N PRO A 303 -10.71 -1.90 -46.41
CA PRO A 303 -10.46 -2.93 -47.40
C PRO A 303 -9.48 -2.39 -48.47
N GLN A 304 -8.47 -3.18 -48.81
CA GLN A 304 -7.51 -2.80 -49.85
C GLN A 304 -8.21 -2.79 -51.22
N ILE A 305 -7.95 -1.76 -52.03
CA ILE A 305 -8.56 -1.59 -53.37
C ILE A 305 -8.24 -2.80 -54.28
N ASP A 306 -7.04 -3.37 -54.13
CA ASP A 306 -6.58 -4.52 -54.93
C ASP A 306 -7.11 -5.87 -54.42
N GLY A 307 -7.93 -5.87 -53.34
CA GLY A 307 -8.46 -7.09 -52.72
C GLY A 307 -7.41 -7.97 -52.01
N VAL A 308 -6.14 -7.55 -52.00
CA VAL A 308 -5.04 -8.24 -51.34
C VAL A 308 -4.85 -7.67 -49.93
N GLU A 309 -5.53 -8.26 -48.96
CA GLU A 309 -5.36 -7.86 -47.56
C GLU A 309 -4.04 -8.39 -46.97
N PRO A 310 -3.26 -7.53 -46.27
CA PRO A 310 -1.99 -7.93 -45.63
C PRO A 310 -2.20 -8.79 -44.38
N TRP A 311 -3.37 -8.69 -43.74
CA TRP A 311 -3.76 -9.45 -42.57
C TRP A 311 -5.04 -10.23 -42.88
N LEU A 312 -5.10 -11.48 -42.44
CA LEU A 312 -6.20 -12.39 -42.73
C LEU A 312 -6.76 -12.95 -41.44
N ASN A 313 -8.09 -13.10 -41.40
CA ASN A 313 -8.74 -13.89 -40.36
C ASN A 313 -8.50 -15.39 -40.59
N LEU A 314 -8.78 -16.23 -39.58
CA LEU A 314 -8.60 -17.69 -39.65
C LEU A 314 -9.17 -18.33 -40.92
N GLY A 315 -10.37 -17.91 -41.36
CA GLY A 315 -11.02 -18.47 -42.54
C GLY A 315 -10.31 -18.07 -43.84
N GLY A 316 -9.92 -16.79 -43.97
CA GLY A 316 -9.17 -16.27 -45.11
C GLY A 316 -7.78 -16.89 -45.20
N ALA A 317 -7.09 -17.03 -44.06
CA ALA A 317 -5.78 -17.66 -43.97
C ALA A 317 -5.84 -19.16 -44.33
N ALA A 318 -6.85 -19.89 -43.83
CA ALA A 318 -7.05 -21.29 -44.14
C ALA A 318 -7.35 -21.52 -45.63
N LYS A 319 -8.19 -20.66 -46.25
CA LYS A 319 -8.45 -20.69 -47.68
C LYS A 319 -7.20 -20.42 -48.52
N LEU A 320 -6.36 -19.47 -48.11
CA LEU A 320 -5.11 -19.15 -48.79
C LEU A 320 -4.13 -20.33 -48.78
N LEU A 321 -4.05 -21.06 -47.66
CA LEU A 321 -3.19 -22.23 -47.53
C LEU A 321 -3.81 -23.51 -48.11
N GLY A 322 -5.14 -23.57 -48.30
CA GLY A 322 -5.84 -24.77 -48.78
C GLY A 322 -6.02 -25.84 -47.70
N ILE A 323 -6.07 -25.45 -46.42
CA ILE A 323 -6.30 -26.33 -45.27
C ILE A 323 -7.61 -25.97 -44.56
N THR A 324 -8.06 -26.83 -43.64
CA THR A 324 -9.25 -26.53 -42.85
C THR A 324 -8.94 -25.50 -41.74
N PRO A 325 -9.88 -24.61 -41.36
CA PRO A 325 -9.67 -23.65 -40.28
C PRO A 325 -9.26 -24.28 -38.95
N LYS A 326 -9.80 -25.48 -38.65
CA LYS A 326 -9.45 -26.24 -37.44
C LYS A 326 -7.96 -26.61 -37.42
N THR A 327 -7.44 -27.07 -38.56
CA THR A 327 -6.02 -27.47 -38.67
C THR A 327 -5.07 -26.28 -38.58
N LEU A 328 -5.44 -25.14 -39.15
CA LEU A 328 -4.67 -23.91 -39.01
C LEU A 328 -4.66 -23.39 -37.57
N ARG A 329 -5.80 -23.48 -36.88
CA ARG A 329 -5.90 -23.10 -35.46
C ARG A 329 -4.99 -23.95 -34.58
N LEU A 330 -5.03 -25.27 -34.72
CA LEU A 330 -4.18 -26.18 -33.94
C LEU A 330 -2.68 -25.93 -34.20
N ALA A 331 -2.30 -25.69 -35.45
CA ALA A 331 -0.93 -25.36 -35.80
C ALA A 331 -0.47 -24.01 -35.20
N ALA A 332 -1.38 -23.03 -35.09
CA ALA A 332 -1.08 -21.76 -34.44
C ALA A 332 -0.98 -21.90 -32.90
N GLU A 333 -1.85 -22.71 -32.29
CA GLU A 333 -1.79 -23.05 -30.86
C GLU A 333 -0.52 -23.83 -30.50
N ALA A 334 -0.04 -24.70 -31.40
CA ALA A 334 1.22 -25.44 -31.25
C ALA A 334 2.48 -24.60 -31.51
N GLY A 335 2.34 -23.37 -32.04
CA GLY A 335 3.46 -22.48 -32.36
C GLY A 335 4.14 -22.74 -33.71
N ASP A 336 3.59 -23.63 -34.56
CA ASP A 336 4.14 -23.94 -35.88
C ASP A 336 3.94 -22.81 -36.90
N ILE A 337 2.91 -21.96 -36.68
CA ILE A 337 2.65 -20.76 -37.46
C ILE A 337 2.47 -19.57 -36.52
N GLU A 338 3.14 -18.46 -36.87
CA GLU A 338 2.96 -17.17 -36.20
C GLU A 338 1.55 -16.61 -36.46
N GLY A 339 0.69 -16.69 -35.44
CA GLY A 339 -0.66 -16.13 -35.43
C GLY A 339 -0.91 -15.37 -34.13
N VAL A 340 -1.64 -14.26 -34.21
CA VAL A 340 -2.00 -13.45 -33.03
C VAL A 340 -3.44 -13.75 -32.64
N HIS A 341 -3.64 -14.11 -31.37
CA HIS A 341 -4.95 -14.32 -30.77
C HIS A 341 -5.12 -13.37 -29.56
N PRO A 342 -5.61 -12.14 -29.79
CA PRO A 342 -5.54 -11.08 -28.78
C PRO A 342 -6.57 -11.22 -27.64
N LEU A 343 -7.62 -12.04 -27.83
CA LEU A 343 -8.71 -12.21 -26.87
C LEU A 343 -9.19 -13.68 -26.90
N PRO A 344 -9.56 -14.30 -25.76
CA PRO A 344 -9.97 -15.71 -25.70
C PRO A 344 -11.11 -16.10 -26.66
N ASP A 345 -12.17 -15.28 -26.75
CA ASP A 345 -13.28 -15.47 -27.69
C ASP A 345 -13.14 -14.57 -28.94
N GLY A 346 -11.91 -14.18 -29.25
CA GLY A 346 -11.54 -13.32 -30.36
C GLY A 346 -11.21 -14.07 -31.66
N PRO A 347 -11.11 -13.35 -32.79
CA PRO A 347 -10.61 -13.93 -34.03
C PRO A 347 -9.09 -14.18 -33.94
N TRP A 348 -8.63 -15.20 -34.67
CA TRP A 348 -7.21 -15.37 -34.99
C TRP A 348 -6.82 -14.48 -36.18
N ILE A 349 -5.66 -13.84 -36.07
CA ILE A 349 -5.13 -12.89 -37.04
C ILE A 349 -3.78 -13.40 -37.54
N PHE A 350 -3.64 -13.50 -38.86
CA PHE A 350 -2.42 -13.99 -39.51
C PHE A 350 -1.89 -12.97 -40.51
N SER A 351 -0.56 -12.82 -40.54
CA SER A 351 0.09 -12.00 -41.56
C SER A 351 0.23 -12.78 -42.87
N ARG A 352 -0.21 -12.18 -43.98
CA ARG A 352 -0.14 -12.81 -45.31
C ARG A 352 1.30 -13.11 -45.75
N SER A 353 2.27 -12.26 -45.38
CA SER A 353 3.69 -12.48 -45.69
C SER A 353 4.25 -13.69 -44.94
N LYS A 354 3.83 -13.89 -43.70
CA LYS A 354 4.23 -15.05 -42.88
C LYS A 354 3.59 -16.35 -43.39
N LEU A 355 2.35 -16.30 -43.86
CA LEU A 355 1.69 -17.45 -44.50
C LEU A 355 2.29 -17.84 -45.86
N ALA A 356 3.05 -16.96 -46.52
CA ALA A 356 3.71 -17.26 -47.79
C ALA A 356 5.05 -18.01 -47.63
N THR A 357 5.52 -18.20 -46.39
CA THR A 357 6.80 -18.83 -46.09
C THR A 357 6.79 -20.36 -46.32
N PRO A 358 7.96 -21.00 -46.50
CA PRO A 358 8.06 -22.44 -46.69
C PRO A 358 7.51 -23.25 -45.51
N GLN A 359 7.61 -22.72 -44.28
CA GLN A 359 7.08 -23.34 -43.06
C GLN A 359 5.55 -23.50 -43.11
N ALA A 360 4.83 -22.47 -43.56
CA ALA A 360 3.39 -22.55 -43.72
C ALA A 360 2.97 -23.58 -44.81
N ARG A 361 3.80 -23.80 -45.83
CA ARG A 361 3.58 -24.85 -46.85
C ARG A 361 3.90 -26.26 -46.34
N GLN A 362 4.80 -26.42 -45.37
CA GLN A 362 5.06 -27.72 -44.74
C GLN A 362 3.83 -28.24 -43.99
N ILE A 363 3.04 -27.35 -43.38
CA ILE A 363 1.80 -27.72 -42.68
C ILE A 363 0.73 -28.23 -43.64
N LEU A 364 0.63 -27.66 -44.85
CA LEU A 364 -0.21 -28.24 -45.91
C LEU A 364 0.24 -29.66 -46.25
N ASN A 365 1.56 -29.89 -46.38
CA ASN A 365 2.11 -31.20 -46.71
C ASN A 365 1.92 -32.21 -45.57
N HIS A 366 2.02 -31.78 -44.32
CA HIS A 366 1.76 -32.61 -43.14
C HIS A 366 0.27 -32.95 -43.03
N ALA A 367 -0.61 -31.98 -43.24
CA ALA A 367 -2.05 -32.18 -43.26
C ALA A 367 -2.52 -33.15 -44.36
N ARG A 368 -1.84 -33.15 -45.52
CA ARG A 368 -2.10 -34.11 -46.61
C ARG A 368 -1.57 -35.52 -46.31
N LYS A 369 -0.42 -35.63 -45.64
CA LYS A 369 0.21 -36.93 -45.33
C LYS A 369 -0.43 -37.64 -44.14
N ASN A 370 -0.99 -36.90 -43.18
CA ASN A 370 -1.56 -37.47 -41.95
C ASN A 370 -2.96 -36.91 -41.67
N PRO A 371 -4.01 -37.37 -42.39
CA PRO A 371 -5.35 -36.81 -42.30
C PRO A 371 -6.02 -37.01 -40.93
N ARG A 372 -5.54 -37.96 -40.11
CA ARG A 372 -6.03 -38.16 -38.73
C ARG A 372 -5.43 -37.13 -37.74
N HIS A 373 -4.23 -36.62 -37.99
CA HIS A 373 -3.53 -35.65 -37.14
C HIS A 373 -2.84 -34.55 -37.97
N PRO A 374 -3.62 -33.62 -38.55
CA PRO A 374 -3.10 -32.75 -39.62
C PRO A 374 -2.15 -31.64 -39.14
N ALA A 375 -2.15 -31.34 -37.84
CA ALA A 375 -1.25 -30.39 -37.18
C ALA A 375 -0.21 -31.11 -36.29
N GLY A 376 -0.01 -32.42 -36.47
CA GLY A 376 0.76 -33.26 -35.54
C GLY A 376 -0.11 -33.90 -34.46
N SER A 377 0.43 -34.94 -33.81
CA SER A 377 -0.21 -35.56 -32.64
C SER A 377 -0.18 -34.59 -31.46
N PRO A 378 -1.25 -34.49 -30.65
CA PRO A 378 -1.24 -33.66 -29.44
C PRO A 378 -0.10 -34.08 -28.51
N PRO A 379 0.57 -33.15 -27.80
CA PRO A 379 1.58 -33.50 -26.81
C PRO A 379 1.03 -34.37 -25.66
N ASP A 380 -0.29 -34.31 -25.41
CA ASP A 380 -0.98 -35.09 -24.36
C ASP A 380 -1.48 -36.47 -24.81
N GLN A 381 -1.22 -36.91 -26.04
CA GLN A 381 -1.47 -38.30 -26.42
C GLN A 381 -0.25 -39.16 -26.07
N GLU A 382 -0.16 -39.56 -24.80
CA GLU A 382 0.61 -40.74 -24.44
C GLU A 382 0.04 -41.94 -25.21
N ASN A 383 0.88 -42.61 -25.99
CA ASN A 383 0.53 -43.84 -26.67
C ASN A 383 0.15 -44.90 -25.62
N LEU A 384 -1.14 -45.17 -25.46
CA LEU A 384 -1.67 -46.22 -24.57
C LEU A 384 -1.32 -47.66 -25.00
N PHE A 385 -0.49 -47.85 -26.03
CA PHE A 385 -0.02 -49.15 -26.47
C PHE A 385 1.51 -49.16 -26.52
N PRO A 386 2.19 -49.94 -25.65
CA PRO A 386 3.62 -50.16 -25.79
C PRO A 386 3.89 -50.95 -27.09
N SER A 387 4.92 -50.52 -27.82
CA SER A 387 5.41 -51.23 -29.00
C SER A 387 5.80 -52.66 -28.62
N MET A 388 5.05 -53.65 -29.11
CA MET A 388 5.51 -55.03 -29.10
C MET A 388 6.57 -55.20 -30.18
N THR A 389 7.77 -55.59 -29.73
CA THR A 389 8.90 -56.09 -30.53
C THR A 389 8.54 -57.30 -31.38
#